data_AF-A0AAV0UKT5-F1
#
_entry.id   AF-A0AAV0UKT5-F1
#
_cell.length_a   1.000
_cell.length_b   1.000
_cell.length_c   1.000
_cell.angle_alpha   90.00
_cell.angle_beta   90.00
_cell.angle_gamma   90.00
#
_symmetry.space_group_name_H-M   'P 1'
#
loop_
_entity.id
_entity.type
_entity.pdbx_description
1 polymer ?
#
loop_
_entity_poly.entity_id
_entity_poly.type
_entity_poly.pdbx_seq_one_letter_code
_entity_poly.pdbx_strand_id
1 'polypeptide(L)'
;MLYDIYVAIDAYLQGKKRLSTRPIRIQLLKTFVAVEESVVATSSTTEGQKDDNLKSWKKKKGRGGNHSKNLNDYQPKRVDVEAVRRISENLLKARKAKDGQHDFRQMLAARAKLPAGKEEAQVIKCVQNNQVVLICGATGCQLLDCWAARAACDQRKGRAGRVQAGTCYRLFSRKRFAAMDAQLSAEIHRVSLEQLCLQIKKLEFGSIKVFLSKAIEPPAEDAIDAAIQELVDIAAFRIVSPKKNLHVDIKRVDDEEVVLTPLGNHLAMLPLDARIGKFLVYGSILRCIQPVAIIAACISNRNPFLMSMSDPEMRAKQDALKKELGGSWKSDHLLLWKLVERYVPLRGQKMKREFCRDIGLSYDTMESILDLKQQYLQQLDNIGFYESCNADNLNENSNAPRIIKAALCAGLYANVAQVVYPEQKYFQSAHGAVEEDHNAKQIRYFVRSTTEADQRERVFLHPSSCNFTQTNYDSPWLLYTELVQTSKIFVRESTMVNPYALLLFGGQLVVIHEKNLLTLDGFIRFNAVARIGVLIKSIRQHLDRLLMEKIADPSVDIAQSQLVTAISHLLKSEGMYAGA
;
A
#
# COMPACT_ATOMS: atom_id res chain seq x y z
N MET A 1 -25.40 26.75 5.92
CA MET A 1 -24.81 25.65 5.12
C MET A 1 -25.08 24.26 5.71
N LEU A 2 -24.56 23.87 6.88
CA LEU A 2 -24.91 22.58 7.50
C LEU A 2 -26.36 22.51 8.01
N TYR A 3 -26.92 23.65 8.46
CA TYR A 3 -28.30 23.75 8.92
C TYR A 3 -29.32 23.67 7.77
N ASP A 4 -28.97 24.17 6.58
CA ASP A 4 -29.88 24.15 5.42
C ASP A 4 -29.92 22.76 4.77
N ILE A 5 -28.79 22.03 4.78
CA ILE A 5 -28.72 20.61 4.39
C ILE A 5 -29.54 19.75 5.36
N TYR A 6 -29.49 20.08 6.64
CA TYR A 6 -30.31 19.43 7.66
C TYR A 6 -31.80 19.67 7.40
N VAL A 7 -32.22 20.93 7.16
CA VAL A 7 -33.62 21.26 6.84
C VAL A 7 -34.06 20.59 5.54
N ALA A 8 -33.18 20.46 4.53
CA ALA A 8 -33.51 19.77 3.28
C ALA A 8 -33.68 18.26 3.43
N ILE A 9 -32.83 17.59 4.21
CA ILE A 9 -32.93 16.15 4.47
C ILE A 9 -34.14 15.87 5.38
N ASP A 10 -34.36 16.69 6.40
CA ASP A 10 -35.52 16.56 7.30
C ASP A 10 -36.83 16.90 6.57
N ALA A 11 -36.83 17.91 5.71
CA ALA A 11 -37.94 18.23 4.80
C ALA A 11 -38.21 17.16 3.73
N TYR A 12 -37.17 16.46 3.26
CA TYR A 12 -37.28 15.36 2.30
C TYR A 12 -37.80 14.09 2.96
N LEU A 13 -37.35 13.80 4.19
CA LEU A 13 -37.88 12.71 5.01
C LEU A 13 -39.31 13.00 5.53
N GLN A 14 -39.71 14.27 5.64
CA GLN A 14 -41.02 14.71 6.15
C GLN A 14 -41.97 15.33 5.09
N GLY A 15 -41.57 15.39 3.81
CA GLY A 15 -42.41 15.83 2.69
C GLY A 15 -42.79 17.31 2.59
N LYS A 16 -42.07 18.27 3.21
CA LYS A 16 -42.48 19.70 3.22
C LYS A 16 -41.47 20.66 2.58
N LYS A 17 -41.88 21.35 1.51
CA LYS A 17 -41.09 22.40 0.81
C LYS A 17 -41.21 23.76 1.49
N ARG A 18 -40.14 24.26 2.12
CA ARG A 18 -39.69 25.69 2.11
C ARG A 18 -38.56 25.94 3.12
N LEU A 19 -37.64 26.84 2.73
CA LEU A 19 -36.73 27.73 3.52
C LEU A 19 -35.30 27.69 2.92
N SER A 20 -34.44 28.72 2.88
CA SER A 20 -34.47 30.21 3.01
C SER A 20 -33.16 30.72 2.35
N THR A 21 -33.07 31.97 1.88
CA THR A 21 -32.22 32.41 0.75
C THR A 21 -30.92 33.18 1.04
N ARG A 22 -30.19 33.02 2.16
CA ARG A 22 -28.90 33.73 2.34
C ARG A 22 -27.77 32.95 3.06
N PRO A 23 -26.51 32.99 2.57
CA PRO A 23 -25.39 32.23 3.14
C PRO A 23 -24.60 33.02 4.20
N ILE A 24 -24.10 32.32 5.22
CA ILE A 24 -23.13 32.83 6.21
C ILE A 24 -21.76 32.17 5.95
N ARG A 25 -20.70 32.99 5.95
CA ARG A 25 -19.30 32.69 5.60
C ARG A 25 -18.47 32.72 6.89
N ILE A 26 -17.59 31.74 7.15
CA ILE A 26 -16.61 31.83 8.26
C ILE A 26 -15.22 31.32 7.81
N GLN A 27 -14.22 32.12 8.18
CA GLN A 27 -12.77 32.04 7.94
C GLN A 27 -12.03 31.17 8.98
N LEU A 28 -10.85 30.67 8.59
CA LEU A 28 -9.88 29.98 9.45
C LEU A 28 -8.98 30.99 10.17
N LEU A 29 -8.75 30.79 11.48
CA LEU A 29 -7.69 31.47 12.23
C LEU A 29 -6.57 30.48 12.56
N LYS A 30 -5.33 30.88 12.25
CA LYS A 30 -4.07 30.20 12.64
C LYS A 30 -3.69 30.62 14.06
N THR A 31 -3.14 29.69 14.83
CA THR A 31 -2.45 29.99 16.11
C THR A 31 -0.98 29.63 16.02
N PHE A 32 -0.15 30.58 16.47
CA PHE A 32 1.31 30.64 16.40
C PHE A 32 2.05 29.80 17.46
N VAL A 33 3.14 29.19 17.00
CA VAL A 33 4.56 29.15 17.48
C VAL A 33 4.89 29.51 18.94
N ALA A 34 5.78 28.70 19.54
CA ALA A 34 6.88 29.18 20.38
C ALA A 34 8.21 28.48 19.99
N VAL A 35 9.20 29.30 19.69
CA VAL A 35 10.62 29.02 19.40
C VAL A 35 11.40 29.30 20.68
N GLU A 36 12.53 28.62 20.90
CA GLU A 36 13.68 29.25 21.57
C GLU A 36 15.00 28.80 20.91
N GLU A 37 15.72 29.81 20.41
CA GLU A 37 17.11 29.82 19.94
C GLU A 37 18.03 30.25 21.10
N SER A 38 19.34 29.93 21.03
CA SER A 38 20.41 30.95 21.21
C SER A 38 21.81 30.38 20.89
N VAL A 39 22.56 30.94 19.91
CA VAL A 39 23.57 32.05 19.89
C VAL A 39 24.91 31.67 20.59
N VAL A 40 26.16 31.78 20.06
CA VAL A 40 27.07 32.95 19.77
C VAL A 40 28.45 32.37 19.31
N ALA A 41 28.97 32.65 18.10
CA ALA A 41 30.06 33.59 17.67
C ALA A 41 31.54 33.12 17.54
N THR A 42 32.18 33.60 16.45
CA THR A 42 33.59 34.11 16.24
C THR A 42 34.81 33.23 16.60
N SER A 43 36.00 33.24 15.97
CA SER A 43 36.65 33.94 14.84
C SER A 43 38.07 33.35 14.61
N SER A 44 38.56 33.47 13.36
CA SER A 44 39.92 33.86 12.92
C SER A 44 41.20 32.97 13.05
N THR A 45 41.93 32.92 11.90
CA THR A 45 43.41 32.95 11.67
C THR A 45 44.27 31.76 12.17
N THR A 46 45.35 31.26 11.56
CA THR A 46 46.34 31.75 10.57
C THR A 46 47.23 30.58 10.07
N GLU A 47 47.74 30.71 8.84
CA GLU A 47 49.10 30.42 8.30
C GLU A 47 49.85 29.07 8.45
N GLY A 48 50.61 28.76 7.38
CA GLY A 48 51.80 27.89 7.38
C GLY A 48 51.82 26.85 6.25
N GLN A 49 52.13 27.19 4.99
CA GLN A 49 53.47 27.02 4.35
C GLN A 49 54.08 25.62 4.60
N LYS A 50 54.28 24.75 3.60
CA LYS A 50 55.33 24.70 2.54
C LYS A 50 55.60 23.18 2.39
N ASP A 51 56.13 22.56 1.35
CA ASP A 51 56.86 22.91 0.14
C ASP A 51 56.84 21.58 -0.66
N ASP A 52 56.44 21.62 -1.93
CA ASP A 52 57.32 21.59 -3.11
C ASP A 52 57.45 20.21 -3.78
N ASN A 53 57.07 20.24 -5.06
CA ASN A 53 57.86 19.79 -6.21
C ASN A 53 58.06 18.27 -6.41
N LEU A 54 58.09 17.73 -7.64
CA LEU A 54 58.27 18.35 -8.95
C LEU A 54 57.87 17.33 -10.04
N LYS A 55 57.17 17.84 -11.06
CA LYS A 55 57.37 17.63 -12.52
C LYS A 55 57.47 16.20 -13.08
N SER A 56 56.54 15.81 -13.96
CA SER A 56 56.56 16.04 -15.43
C SER A 56 57.15 14.85 -16.20
N TRP A 57 56.63 14.35 -17.33
CA TRP A 57 56.50 14.94 -18.67
C TRP A 57 55.46 14.09 -19.45
N LYS A 58 54.45 14.67 -20.12
CA LYS A 58 54.42 15.25 -21.48
C LYS A 58 54.58 14.27 -22.67
N LYS A 59 53.61 14.45 -23.61
CA LYS A 59 53.59 14.17 -25.08
C LYS A 59 53.31 12.70 -25.47
N LYS A 60 52.56 12.38 -26.54
CA LYS A 60 52.22 13.13 -27.77
C LYS A 60 51.03 12.47 -28.51
N LYS A 61 50.18 13.33 -29.09
CA LYS A 61 49.29 13.26 -30.28
C LYS A 61 49.28 11.99 -31.17
N GLY A 62 48.08 11.66 -31.70
CA GLY A 62 47.95 11.07 -33.04
C GLY A 62 46.59 10.44 -33.43
N ARG A 63 45.75 11.24 -34.10
CA ARG A 63 44.67 10.96 -35.09
C ARG A 63 44.21 9.51 -35.40
N GLY A 64 42.88 9.31 -35.30
CA GLY A 64 41.97 8.99 -36.43
C GLY A 64 41.80 7.53 -36.87
N GLY A 65 40.53 7.06 -36.92
CA GLY A 65 40.11 5.90 -37.73
C GLY A 65 38.99 5.04 -37.13
N ASN A 66 37.82 5.04 -37.77
CA ASN A 66 36.71 4.09 -37.58
C ASN A 66 37.18 2.63 -37.61
N HIS A 67 36.56 1.72 -36.85
CA HIS A 67 36.09 0.40 -37.33
C HIS A 67 35.34 -0.39 -36.25
N SER A 68 34.26 -1.04 -36.70
CA SER A 68 33.44 -2.08 -36.07
C SER A 68 34.26 -3.12 -35.28
N LYS A 69 33.81 -3.52 -34.07
CA LYS A 69 34.28 -4.73 -33.38
C LYS A 69 33.18 -5.45 -32.58
N ASN A 70 32.83 -6.63 -33.11
CA ASN A 70 32.69 -7.94 -32.46
C ASN A 70 32.34 -8.03 -30.96
N LEU A 71 31.20 -8.66 -30.68
CA LEU A 71 30.67 -9.04 -29.36
C LEU A 71 31.37 -10.22 -28.66
N ASN A 72 32.55 -10.67 -29.13
CA ASN A 72 33.22 -11.88 -28.62
C ASN A 72 34.49 -11.61 -27.79
N ASP A 73 34.68 -10.41 -27.24
CA ASP A 73 35.85 -10.09 -26.43
C ASP A 73 35.46 -9.35 -25.13
N TYR A 74 34.68 -10.01 -24.28
CA TYR A 74 34.48 -9.57 -22.90
C TYR A 74 35.54 -10.22 -22.01
N GLN A 75 36.72 -9.59 -21.92
CA GLN A 75 37.63 -9.88 -20.83
C GLN A 75 37.08 -9.25 -19.54
N PRO A 76 37.01 -9.99 -18.41
CA PRO A 76 36.60 -9.41 -17.14
C PRO A 76 37.55 -8.25 -16.80
N LYS A 77 37.00 -7.04 -16.65
CA LYS A 77 37.76 -5.89 -16.17
C LYS A 77 38.45 -6.31 -14.87
N ARG A 78 39.79 -6.40 -14.88
CA ARG A 78 40.58 -6.56 -13.66
C ARG A 78 40.19 -5.42 -12.73
N VAL A 79 39.51 -5.76 -11.63
CA VAL A 79 39.19 -4.80 -10.58
C VAL A 79 40.51 -4.34 -10.00
N ASP A 80 40.82 -3.05 -10.14
CA ASP A 80 42.00 -2.44 -9.53
C ASP A 80 41.78 -2.44 -8.01
N VAL A 81 42.41 -3.41 -7.35
CA VAL A 81 42.30 -3.63 -5.90
C VAL A 81 42.76 -2.39 -5.13
N GLU A 82 43.72 -1.64 -5.68
CA GLU A 82 44.25 -0.43 -5.07
C GLU A 82 43.27 0.75 -5.19
N ALA A 83 42.55 0.83 -6.32
CA ALA A 83 41.48 1.81 -6.50
C ALA A 83 40.29 1.55 -5.56
N VAL A 84 39.89 0.29 -5.39
CA VAL A 84 38.85 -0.12 -4.44
C VAL A 84 39.28 0.17 -3.01
N ARG A 85 40.55 -0.09 -2.68
CA ARG A 85 41.14 0.23 -1.37
C ARG A 85 41.12 1.74 -1.09
N ARG A 86 41.49 2.58 -2.05
CA ARG A 86 41.40 4.05 -1.92
C ARG A 86 39.96 4.53 -1.71
N ILE A 87 39.00 3.95 -2.43
CA ILE A 87 37.58 4.26 -2.24
C ILE A 87 37.14 3.86 -0.83
N SER A 88 37.56 2.70 -0.33
CA SER A 88 37.27 2.23 1.03
C SER A 88 37.89 3.15 2.10
N GLU A 89 39.14 3.56 1.93
CA GLU A 89 39.82 4.50 2.85
C GLU A 89 39.15 5.89 2.85
N ASN A 90 38.70 6.38 1.68
CA ASN A 90 37.96 7.63 1.58
C ASN A 90 36.57 7.54 2.21
N LEU A 91 35.86 6.43 2.04
CA LEU A 91 34.59 6.16 2.70
C LEU A 91 34.75 6.06 4.23
N LEU A 92 35.84 5.45 4.70
CA LEU A 92 36.18 5.36 6.12
C LEU A 92 36.47 6.75 6.70
N LYS A 93 37.24 7.59 6.00
CA LYS A 93 37.49 8.98 6.40
C LYS A 93 36.19 9.80 6.42
N ALA A 94 35.35 9.67 5.40
CA ALA A 94 34.04 10.33 5.34
C ALA A 94 33.07 9.83 6.43
N ARG A 95 33.19 8.56 6.86
CA ARG A 95 32.46 7.99 7.99
C ARG A 95 32.94 8.57 9.33
N LYS A 96 34.26 8.59 9.55
CA LYS A 96 34.88 9.16 10.76
C LYS A 96 34.57 10.65 10.93
N ALA A 97 34.51 11.39 9.82
CA ALA A 97 34.10 12.79 9.84
C ALA A 97 32.63 13.00 10.29
N LYS A 98 31.77 11.98 10.10
CA LYS A 98 30.36 12.02 10.53
C LYS A 98 30.18 11.62 12.00
N ASP A 99 31.12 10.89 12.61
CA ASP A 99 31.05 10.48 14.03
C ASP A 99 31.06 11.69 15.00
N GLY A 100 31.52 12.86 14.54
CA GLY A 100 31.46 14.14 15.26
C GLY A 100 30.09 14.85 15.21
N GLN A 101 29.20 14.49 14.29
CA GLN A 101 27.91 15.16 14.11
C GLN A 101 26.85 14.63 15.08
N HIS A 102 26.15 15.55 15.76
CA HIS A 102 25.10 15.22 16.72
C HIS A 102 23.96 14.38 16.09
N ASP A 103 23.48 14.78 14.91
CA ASP A 103 22.41 14.08 14.17
C ASP A 103 22.82 12.65 13.78
N PHE A 104 24.10 12.46 13.49
CA PHE A 104 24.64 11.15 13.12
C PHE A 104 24.74 10.20 14.31
N ARG A 105 25.08 10.71 15.50
CA ARG A 105 25.08 9.93 16.75
C ARG A 105 23.66 9.55 17.15
N GLN A 106 22.69 10.45 17.02
CA GLN A 106 21.27 10.11 17.25
C GLN A 106 20.77 9.03 16.27
N MET A 107 21.12 9.17 14.98
CA MET A 107 20.79 8.16 13.98
C MET A 107 21.45 6.79 14.29
N LEU A 108 22.70 6.78 14.75
CA LEU A 108 23.40 5.56 15.17
C LEU A 108 22.77 4.91 16.40
N ALA A 109 22.41 5.70 17.41
CA ALA A 109 21.73 5.22 18.62
C ALA A 109 20.35 4.62 18.28
N ALA A 110 19.62 5.23 17.35
CA ALA A 110 18.36 4.66 16.85
C ALA A 110 18.58 3.37 16.04
N ARG A 111 19.64 3.30 15.22
CA ARG A 111 19.96 2.11 14.42
C ARG A 111 20.48 0.94 15.25
N ALA A 112 21.20 1.21 16.34
CA ALA A 112 21.68 0.18 17.26
C ALA A 112 20.52 -0.55 17.98
N LYS A 113 19.36 0.10 18.11
CA LYS A 113 18.12 -0.50 18.64
C LYS A 113 17.39 -1.39 17.64
N LEU A 114 17.76 -1.38 16.35
CA LEU A 114 17.11 -2.20 15.33
C LEU A 114 17.47 -3.69 15.50
N PRO A 115 16.59 -4.63 15.12
CA PRO A 115 16.88 -6.07 15.15
C PRO A 115 18.16 -6.45 14.38
N ALA A 116 18.44 -5.75 13.28
CA ALA A 116 19.67 -5.94 12.50
C ALA A 116 20.97 -5.63 13.29
N GLY A 117 20.90 -4.79 14.33
CA GLY A 117 22.03 -4.53 15.22
C GLY A 117 22.39 -5.74 16.09
N LYS A 118 21.42 -6.60 16.43
CA LYS A 118 21.67 -7.86 17.16
C LYS A 118 22.47 -8.86 16.32
N GLU A 119 22.34 -8.78 15.00
CA GLU A 119 23.00 -9.64 14.02
C GLU A 119 24.34 -9.07 13.50
N GLU A 120 24.83 -7.94 14.03
CA GLU A 120 26.04 -7.25 13.56
C GLU A 120 27.26 -8.19 13.54
N ALA A 121 27.47 -8.94 14.62
CA ALA A 121 28.57 -9.90 14.73
C ALA A 121 28.49 -11.00 13.65
N GLN A 122 27.28 -11.47 13.34
CA GLN A 122 27.04 -12.50 12.32
C GLN A 122 27.24 -11.95 10.91
N VAL A 123 26.79 -10.71 10.65
CA VAL A 123 27.03 -10.01 9.38
C VAL A 123 28.52 -9.79 9.14
N ILE A 124 29.27 -9.31 10.14
CA ILE A 124 30.73 -9.10 10.04
C ILE A 124 31.44 -10.42 9.72
N LYS A 125 31.07 -11.50 10.43
CA LYS A 125 31.61 -12.84 10.17
C LYS A 125 31.28 -13.33 8.75
N CYS A 126 30.08 -13.07 8.25
CA CYS A 126 29.69 -13.41 6.88
C CYS A 126 30.48 -12.62 5.83
N VAL A 127 30.73 -11.32 6.06
CA VAL A 127 31.51 -10.45 5.16
C VAL A 127 32.98 -10.86 5.13
N GLN A 128 33.55 -11.28 6.25
CA GLN A 128 34.94 -11.76 6.29
C GLN A 128 35.14 -13.07 5.53
N ASN A 129 34.15 -13.97 5.59
CA ASN A 129 34.28 -15.33 5.05
C ASN A 129 33.80 -15.49 3.60
N ASN A 130 33.10 -14.51 3.04
CA ASN A 130 32.49 -14.61 1.72
C ASN A 130 32.83 -13.40 0.84
N GLN A 131 33.20 -13.65 -0.42
CA GLN A 131 33.51 -12.58 -1.38
C GLN A 131 32.30 -11.69 -1.74
N VAL A 132 31.08 -12.23 -1.61
CA VAL A 132 29.84 -11.50 -1.84
C VAL A 132 28.85 -11.89 -0.76
N VAL A 133 28.33 -10.89 -0.04
CA VAL A 133 27.30 -11.07 0.98
C VAL A 133 26.08 -10.24 0.60
N LEU A 134 24.95 -10.91 0.41
CA LEU A 134 23.65 -10.29 0.25
C LEU A 134 23.00 -10.22 1.63
N ILE A 135 22.78 -9.01 2.12
CA ILE A 135 22.07 -8.74 3.37
C ILE A 135 20.67 -8.30 2.98
N CYS A 136 19.69 -9.19 3.15
CA CYS A 136 18.28 -8.89 2.95
C CYS A 136 17.62 -8.74 4.32
N GLY A 137 17.16 -7.53 4.65
CA GLY A 137 16.28 -7.34 5.80
C GLY A 137 14.86 -7.72 5.40
N ALA A 138 14.23 -8.62 6.15
CA ALA A 138 12.82 -8.95 5.97
C ALA A 138 12.02 -8.37 7.15
N THR A 139 11.16 -7.41 6.86
CA THR A 139 9.98 -7.09 7.66
C THR A 139 8.77 -7.46 6.78
N GLY A 140 8.06 -8.52 7.15
CA GLY A 140 6.88 -9.04 6.44
C GLY A 140 7.15 -10.24 5.51
N CYS A 141 6.06 -10.89 5.09
CA CYS A 141 6.06 -11.97 4.11
C CYS A 141 6.29 -11.37 2.72
N GLN A 142 7.48 -11.57 2.15
CA GLN A 142 7.83 -11.10 0.81
C GLN A 142 8.09 -12.29 -0.12
N LEU A 143 7.59 -12.20 -1.35
CA LEU A 143 7.95 -13.15 -2.38
C LEU A 143 9.37 -12.83 -2.87
N LEU A 144 10.33 -13.64 -2.47
CA LEU A 144 11.75 -13.47 -2.80
C LEU A 144 12.26 -14.65 -3.62
N ASP A 145 13.11 -14.35 -4.59
CA ASP A 145 13.89 -15.38 -5.29
C ASP A 145 14.91 -15.98 -4.33
N CYS A 146 14.67 -17.21 -3.91
CA CYS A 146 15.54 -17.96 -3.00
C CYS A 146 16.14 -19.20 -3.69
N TRP A 147 17.25 -19.70 -3.14
CA TRP A 147 17.83 -20.96 -3.62
C TRP A 147 16.86 -22.11 -3.35
N ALA A 148 16.74 -23.03 -4.31
CA ALA A 148 15.94 -24.23 -4.14
C ALA A 148 16.57 -25.17 -3.11
N ALA A 149 15.75 -25.86 -2.32
CA ALA A 149 16.21 -26.93 -1.44
C ALA A 149 16.75 -28.13 -2.25
N ARG A 150 17.61 -28.93 -1.60
CA ARG A 150 18.20 -30.14 -2.20
C ARG A 150 17.12 -31.12 -2.66
N ALA A 151 16.09 -31.34 -1.84
CA ALA A 151 14.94 -32.19 -2.20
C ALA A 151 14.24 -31.73 -3.49
N ALA A 152 14.07 -30.42 -3.69
CA ALA A 152 13.47 -29.88 -4.92
C ALA A 152 14.39 -30.09 -6.15
N CYS A 153 15.71 -29.97 -5.97
CA CYS A 153 16.69 -30.25 -7.02
C CYS A 153 16.71 -31.74 -7.40
N ASP A 154 16.49 -32.63 -6.44
CA ASP A 154 16.38 -34.08 -6.68
C ASP A 154 15.05 -34.44 -7.34
N GLN A 155 13.95 -33.78 -6.95
CA GLN A 155 12.66 -33.90 -7.64
C GLN A 155 12.76 -33.47 -9.10
N ARG A 156 13.47 -32.37 -9.40
CA ARG A 156 13.73 -31.91 -10.79
C ARG A 156 14.58 -32.91 -11.58
N LYS A 157 15.59 -33.54 -10.94
CA LYS A 157 16.36 -34.62 -11.56
C LYS A 157 15.45 -35.80 -11.95
N GLY A 158 14.50 -36.18 -11.10
CA GLY A 158 13.55 -37.26 -11.37
C GLY A 158 12.63 -37.01 -12.59
N ARG A 159 12.38 -35.74 -12.95
CA ARG A 159 11.53 -35.41 -14.12
C ARG A 159 12.15 -35.83 -15.46
N ALA A 160 13.48 -35.89 -15.56
CA ALA A 160 14.17 -36.28 -16.78
C ALA A 160 14.12 -37.80 -17.07
N GLY A 161 13.85 -38.61 -16.04
CA GLY A 161 13.89 -40.08 -16.12
C GLY A 161 12.54 -40.77 -16.33
N ARG A 162 11.49 -40.04 -16.74
CA ARG A 162 10.11 -40.60 -16.80
C ARG A 162 9.85 -41.57 -17.96
N VAL A 163 10.56 -41.39 -19.08
CA VAL A 163 10.34 -42.17 -20.31
C VAL A 163 11.58 -42.98 -20.69
N GLN A 164 12.76 -42.36 -20.53
CA GLN A 164 14.06 -42.97 -20.80
C GLN A 164 15.12 -42.37 -19.87
N ALA A 165 16.34 -42.88 -19.91
CA ALA A 165 17.46 -42.27 -19.20
C ALA A 165 17.66 -40.82 -19.67
N GLY A 166 17.56 -39.87 -18.74
CA GLY A 166 17.66 -38.44 -19.02
C GLY A 166 18.75 -37.76 -18.21
N THR A 167 19.20 -36.60 -18.69
CA THR A 167 20.25 -35.79 -18.05
C THR A 167 19.65 -34.56 -17.41
N CYS A 168 20.02 -34.25 -16.17
CA CYS A 168 19.61 -33.05 -15.46
C CYS A 168 20.80 -32.11 -15.27
N TYR A 169 20.75 -30.93 -15.89
CA TYR A 169 21.76 -29.89 -15.73
C TYR A 169 21.39 -28.97 -14.57
N ARG A 170 22.29 -28.85 -13.58
CA ARG A 170 22.13 -27.97 -12.41
C ARG A 170 23.01 -26.74 -12.60
N LEU A 171 22.40 -25.55 -12.70
CA LEU A 171 23.09 -24.28 -12.90
C LEU A 171 23.65 -23.68 -11.60
N PHE A 172 24.29 -24.52 -10.79
CA PHE A 172 24.95 -24.12 -9.53
C PHE A 172 26.08 -25.10 -9.20
N SER A 173 27.09 -24.62 -8.46
CA SER A 173 28.25 -25.44 -8.11
C SER A 173 27.91 -26.52 -7.08
N ARG A 174 28.73 -27.58 -7.01
CA ARG A 174 28.58 -28.63 -5.99
C ARG A 174 28.72 -28.09 -4.56
N LYS A 175 29.61 -27.11 -4.36
CA LYS A 175 29.76 -26.40 -3.07
C LYS A 175 28.46 -25.69 -2.68
N ARG A 176 27.80 -25.03 -3.64
CA ARG A 176 26.50 -24.39 -3.40
C ARG A 176 25.42 -25.43 -3.06
N PHE A 177 25.37 -26.57 -3.75
CA PHE A 177 24.41 -27.64 -3.45
C PHE A 177 24.56 -28.19 -2.03
N ALA A 178 25.79 -28.39 -1.54
CA ALA A 178 26.05 -28.84 -0.18
C ALA A 178 25.59 -27.82 0.88
N ALA A 179 25.65 -26.52 0.57
CA ALA A 179 25.22 -25.45 1.45
C ALA A 179 23.72 -25.10 1.36
N MET A 180 22.96 -25.68 0.42
CA MET A 180 21.50 -25.49 0.32
C MET A 180 20.78 -26.32 1.39
N ASP A 181 19.63 -25.84 1.85
CA ASP A 181 18.79 -26.57 2.81
C ASP A 181 18.32 -27.91 2.25
N ALA A 182 18.15 -28.90 3.14
CA ALA A 182 17.66 -30.21 2.75
C ALA A 182 16.24 -30.14 2.16
N GLN A 183 15.36 -29.41 2.85
CA GLN A 183 13.96 -29.17 2.51
C GLN A 183 13.63 -27.70 2.74
N LEU A 184 12.59 -27.20 2.07
CA LEU A 184 12.06 -25.87 2.32
C LEU A 184 11.25 -25.92 3.63
N SER A 185 11.26 -24.82 4.39
CA SER A 185 10.36 -24.69 5.54
C SER A 185 8.89 -24.80 5.11
N ALA A 186 8.04 -25.31 6.00
CA ALA A 186 6.63 -25.47 5.70
C ALA A 186 5.97 -24.13 5.33
N GLU A 187 4.97 -24.20 4.46
CA GLU A 187 4.26 -23.02 3.94
C GLU A 187 3.53 -22.27 5.06
N ILE A 188 3.01 -23.00 6.06
CA ILE A 188 2.31 -22.44 7.22
C ILE A 188 3.16 -21.47 8.06
N HIS A 189 4.49 -21.54 7.95
CA HIS A 189 5.41 -20.62 8.63
C HIS A 189 5.79 -19.39 7.81
N ARG A 190 5.42 -19.36 6.52
CA ARG A 190 5.91 -18.37 5.54
C ARG A 190 4.80 -17.56 4.89
N VAL A 191 3.55 -18.02 4.99
CA VAL A 191 2.37 -17.42 4.40
C VAL A 191 1.48 -16.87 5.50
N SER A 192 0.75 -15.81 5.17
CA SER A 192 -0.18 -15.20 6.10
C SER A 192 -1.39 -16.11 6.37
N LEU A 193 -1.87 -16.10 7.63
CA LEU A 193 -2.79 -17.11 8.15
C LEU A 193 -4.26 -16.67 8.13
N GLU A 194 -4.61 -15.52 7.56
CA GLU A 194 -5.96 -14.95 7.61
C GLU A 194 -6.98 -15.88 6.95
N GLN A 195 -6.67 -16.35 5.74
CA GLN A 195 -7.59 -17.24 5.02
C GLN A 195 -7.78 -18.57 5.76
N LEU A 196 -6.70 -19.11 6.36
CA LEU A 196 -6.80 -20.33 7.17
C LEU A 196 -7.67 -20.11 8.41
N CYS A 197 -7.50 -18.98 9.10
CA CYS A 197 -8.32 -18.59 10.26
C CYS A 197 -9.81 -18.47 9.90
N LEU A 198 -10.12 -17.87 8.75
CA LEU A 198 -11.49 -17.77 8.23
C LEU A 198 -12.11 -19.15 7.97
N GLN A 199 -11.37 -20.06 7.32
CA GLN A 199 -11.85 -21.41 7.05
C GLN A 199 -12.10 -22.20 8.33
N ILE A 200 -11.20 -22.11 9.32
CA ILE A 200 -11.35 -22.80 10.60
C ILE A 200 -12.64 -22.39 11.32
N LYS A 201 -12.93 -21.07 11.38
CA LYS A 201 -14.15 -20.57 12.00
C LYS A 201 -15.40 -20.93 11.21
N LYS A 202 -15.35 -20.89 9.88
CA LYS A 202 -16.48 -21.27 9.02
C LYS A 202 -16.85 -22.75 9.13
N LEU A 203 -15.84 -23.62 9.27
CA LEU A 203 -16.03 -25.07 9.46
C LEU A 203 -16.31 -25.46 10.92
N GLU A 204 -16.44 -24.48 11.82
CA GLU A 204 -16.78 -24.67 13.24
C GLU A 204 -15.81 -25.60 14.00
N PHE A 205 -14.52 -25.62 13.65
CA PHE A 205 -13.50 -26.44 14.33
C PHE A 205 -13.12 -25.93 15.74
N GLY A 206 -13.83 -24.93 16.27
CA GLY A 206 -13.62 -24.35 17.59
C GLY A 206 -12.57 -23.23 17.62
N SER A 207 -11.69 -23.26 18.62
CA SER A 207 -10.58 -22.30 18.72
C SER A 207 -9.53 -22.58 17.63
N ILE A 208 -9.19 -21.54 16.86
CA ILE A 208 -8.09 -21.47 15.91
C ILE A 208 -6.78 -21.89 16.56
N LYS A 209 -6.44 -21.35 17.74
CA LYS A 209 -5.19 -21.68 18.44
C LYS A 209 -5.11 -23.17 18.80
N VAL A 210 -6.19 -23.72 19.36
CA VAL A 210 -6.28 -25.15 19.74
C VAL A 210 -6.27 -26.06 18.52
N PHE A 211 -6.84 -25.62 17.40
CA PHE A 211 -6.82 -26.38 16.16
C PHE A 211 -5.43 -26.39 15.52
N LEU A 212 -4.79 -25.22 15.40
CA LEU A 212 -3.48 -25.09 14.76
C LEU A 212 -2.34 -25.72 15.59
N SER A 213 -2.48 -25.82 16.91
CA SER A 213 -1.51 -26.53 17.74
C SER A 213 -1.44 -28.04 17.47
N LYS A 214 -2.46 -28.61 16.81
CA LYS A 214 -2.50 -30.02 16.41
C LYS A 214 -1.88 -30.28 15.03
N ALA A 215 -1.40 -29.23 14.34
CA ALA A 215 -0.71 -29.38 13.06
C ALA A 215 0.64 -30.11 13.22
N ILE A 216 1.15 -30.69 12.12
CA ILE A 216 2.46 -31.39 12.11
C ILE A 216 3.58 -30.44 12.55
N GLU A 217 3.56 -29.22 12.02
CA GLU A 217 4.44 -28.12 12.42
C GLU A 217 3.54 -26.90 12.75
N PRO A 218 3.25 -26.63 14.04
CA PRO A 218 2.32 -25.58 14.42
C PRO A 218 2.94 -24.18 14.19
N PRO A 219 2.19 -23.21 13.63
CA PRO A 219 2.69 -21.85 13.43
C PRO A 219 2.95 -21.14 14.78
N ALA A 220 3.77 -20.09 14.73
CA ALA A 220 4.01 -19.25 15.90
C ALA A 220 2.72 -18.55 16.34
N GLU A 221 2.46 -18.50 17.65
CA GLU A 221 1.25 -17.87 18.19
C GLU A 221 1.12 -16.39 17.80
N ASP A 222 2.24 -15.67 17.74
CA ASP A 222 2.26 -14.26 17.31
C ASP A 222 1.75 -14.08 15.86
N ALA A 223 1.98 -15.06 14.98
CA ALA A 223 1.49 -15.03 13.61
C ALA A 223 -0.02 -15.29 13.55
N ILE A 224 -0.54 -16.15 14.43
CA ILE A 224 -1.98 -16.40 14.57
C ILE A 224 -2.66 -15.14 15.11
N ASP A 225 -2.12 -14.53 16.16
CA ASP A 225 -2.66 -13.31 16.77
C ASP A 225 -2.66 -12.13 15.78
N ALA A 226 -1.60 -11.99 14.98
CA ALA A 226 -1.55 -10.98 13.91
C ALA A 226 -2.65 -11.21 12.86
N ALA A 227 -2.87 -12.45 12.42
CA ALA A 227 -3.91 -12.79 11.46
C ALA A 227 -5.32 -12.54 12.01
N ILE A 228 -5.58 -12.89 13.28
CA ILE A 228 -6.86 -12.61 13.95
C ILE A 228 -7.09 -11.10 14.04
N GLN A 229 -6.07 -10.33 14.45
CA GLN A 229 -6.18 -8.88 14.55
C GLN A 229 -6.47 -8.24 13.18
N GLU A 230 -5.83 -8.72 12.11
CA GLU A 230 -6.08 -8.25 10.75
C GLU A 230 -7.52 -8.55 10.30
N LEU A 231 -8.04 -9.74 10.60
CA LEU A 231 -9.42 -10.12 10.32
C LEU A 231 -10.45 -9.28 11.09
N VAL A 232 -10.12 -8.86 12.32
CA VAL A 232 -10.92 -7.91 13.09
C VAL A 232 -10.87 -6.52 12.46
N ASP A 233 -9.70 -6.05 12.04
CA ASP A 233 -9.52 -4.74 11.42
C ASP A 233 -10.30 -4.61 10.09
N ILE A 234 -10.40 -5.70 9.31
CA ILE A 234 -11.24 -5.74 8.10
C ILE A 234 -12.72 -6.04 8.38
N ALA A 235 -13.13 -6.18 9.65
CA ALA A 235 -14.48 -6.52 10.10
C ALA A 235 -15.01 -7.88 9.58
N ALA A 236 -14.11 -8.82 9.27
CA ALA A 236 -14.47 -10.21 8.99
C ALA A 236 -14.76 -10.98 10.29
N PHE A 237 -14.12 -10.56 11.38
CA PHE A 237 -14.32 -11.04 12.74
C PHE A 237 -14.88 -9.95 13.65
N ARG A 238 -15.71 -10.36 14.61
CA ARG A 238 -16.26 -9.51 15.66
C ARG A 238 -15.94 -10.11 17.03
N ILE A 239 -15.46 -9.26 17.93
CA ILE A 239 -15.20 -9.61 19.32
C ILE A 239 -16.51 -9.47 20.11
N VAL A 240 -16.97 -10.55 20.76
CA VAL A 240 -18.28 -10.61 21.42
C VAL A 240 -18.24 -10.15 22.88
N SER A 241 -17.08 -10.15 23.53
CA SER A 241 -16.92 -9.74 24.93
C SER A 241 -15.73 -8.80 25.13
N PRO A 242 -15.92 -7.49 25.34
CA PRO A 242 -14.90 -6.71 26.02
C PRO A 242 -15.09 -6.97 27.51
N LYS A 243 -14.40 -7.97 28.09
CA LYS A 243 -14.33 -8.04 29.56
C LYS A 243 -13.79 -6.69 30.04
N LYS A 244 -14.64 -5.93 30.74
CA LYS A 244 -14.31 -4.67 31.41
C LYS A 244 -13.36 -4.97 32.57
N ASN A 245 -12.13 -5.37 32.28
CA ASN A 245 -11.08 -5.41 33.28
C ASN A 245 -10.09 -4.29 33.00
N LEU A 246 -10.31 -3.24 33.77
CA LEU A 246 -9.41 -2.15 34.12
C LEU A 246 -7.96 -2.64 34.25
N HIS A 247 -7.05 -1.99 33.50
CA HIS A 247 -5.59 -2.04 33.67
C HIS A 247 -4.92 -3.43 33.60
N VAL A 248 -4.74 -3.97 32.39
CA VAL A 248 -3.53 -4.74 32.05
C VAL A 248 -3.19 -4.50 30.58
N ASP A 249 -1.90 -4.35 30.32
CA ASP A 249 -1.25 -4.00 29.07
C ASP A 249 -1.63 -4.87 27.84
N ILE A 250 -1.71 -4.19 26.69
CA ILE A 250 -1.57 -4.68 25.30
C ILE A 250 -2.34 -5.96 24.91
N LYS A 251 -3.54 -5.74 24.33
CA LYS A 251 -4.05 -6.38 23.10
C LYS A 251 -3.64 -7.83 22.82
N ARG A 252 -4.03 -8.78 23.66
CA ARG A 252 -4.23 -10.16 23.19
C ARG A 252 -5.73 -10.37 23.01
N VAL A 253 -6.16 -10.54 21.76
CA VAL A 253 -7.55 -10.90 21.46
C VAL A 253 -7.65 -12.40 21.69
N ASP A 254 -8.41 -12.81 22.71
CA ASP A 254 -8.66 -14.23 22.95
C ASP A 254 -9.55 -14.77 21.81
N ASP A 255 -9.05 -15.79 21.12
CA ASP A 255 -9.67 -16.39 19.94
C ASP A 255 -11.05 -17.03 20.22
N GLU A 256 -11.31 -17.44 21.46
CA GLU A 256 -12.63 -17.94 21.88
C GLU A 256 -13.71 -16.84 21.88
N GLU A 257 -13.32 -15.57 21.96
CA GLU A 257 -14.24 -14.42 21.99
C GLU A 257 -14.56 -13.89 20.59
N VAL A 258 -14.01 -14.51 19.55
CA VAL A 258 -14.11 -14.08 18.15
C VAL A 258 -15.15 -14.87 17.37
N VAL A 259 -16.12 -14.14 16.79
CA VAL A 259 -17.21 -14.69 15.97
C VAL A 259 -17.14 -14.16 14.54
N LEU A 260 -17.48 -15.02 13.57
CA LEU A 260 -17.54 -14.69 12.16
C LEU A 260 -18.67 -13.67 11.88
N THR A 261 -18.37 -12.59 11.17
CA THR A 261 -19.39 -11.61 10.73
C THR A 261 -20.08 -12.09 9.45
N PRO A 262 -21.23 -11.49 9.06
CA PRO A 262 -21.84 -11.79 7.77
C PRO A 262 -20.89 -11.56 6.59
N LEU A 263 -20.12 -10.48 6.65
CA LEU A 263 -19.04 -10.22 5.69
C LEU A 263 -17.98 -11.33 5.73
N GLY A 264 -17.49 -11.70 6.91
CA GLY A 264 -16.50 -12.76 7.08
C GLY A 264 -16.95 -14.10 6.52
N ASN A 265 -18.25 -14.44 6.63
CA ASN A 265 -18.80 -15.66 6.05
C ASN A 265 -18.68 -15.67 4.52
N HIS A 266 -19.04 -14.57 3.86
CA HIS A 266 -18.85 -14.41 2.42
C HIS A 266 -17.38 -14.46 2.01
N LEU A 267 -16.48 -13.82 2.77
CA LEU A 267 -15.04 -13.86 2.49
C LEU A 267 -14.46 -15.28 2.62
N ALA A 268 -14.93 -16.05 3.59
CA ALA A 268 -14.54 -17.45 3.75
C ALA A 268 -15.10 -18.37 2.64
N MET A 269 -16.00 -17.88 1.77
CA MET A 269 -16.42 -18.61 0.55
C MET A 269 -15.46 -18.35 -0.62
N LEU A 270 -14.68 -17.27 -0.58
CA LEU A 270 -13.81 -16.84 -1.67
C LEU A 270 -12.40 -17.41 -1.51
N PRO A 271 -11.80 -18.02 -2.54
CA PRO A 271 -10.41 -18.50 -2.51
C PRO A 271 -9.41 -17.35 -2.78
N LEU A 272 -9.58 -16.23 -2.08
CA LEU A 272 -8.85 -14.98 -2.29
C LEU A 272 -8.34 -14.42 -0.96
N ASP A 273 -7.36 -13.53 -1.00
CA ASP A 273 -6.97 -12.75 0.16
C ASP A 273 -8.17 -11.95 0.68
N ALA A 274 -8.39 -11.96 2.00
CA ALA A 274 -9.60 -11.40 2.61
C ALA A 274 -9.82 -9.91 2.26
N ARG A 275 -8.76 -9.12 2.12
CA ARG A 275 -8.82 -7.71 1.69
C ARG A 275 -9.31 -7.55 0.26
N ILE A 276 -8.84 -8.41 -0.65
CA ILE A 276 -9.25 -8.42 -2.06
C ILE A 276 -10.68 -8.93 -2.20
N GLY A 277 -11.03 -10.00 -1.47
CA GLY A 277 -12.41 -10.48 -1.40
C GLY A 277 -13.37 -9.40 -0.92
N LYS A 278 -13.00 -8.65 0.14
CA LYS A 278 -13.79 -7.54 0.66
C LYS A 278 -13.95 -6.43 -0.36
N PHE A 279 -12.87 -6.06 -1.04
CA PHE A 279 -12.92 -5.06 -2.11
C PHE A 279 -13.91 -5.46 -3.22
N LEU A 280 -13.85 -6.70 -3.68
CA LEU A 280 -14.72 -7.25 -4.72
C LEU A 280 -16.20 -7.29 -4.28
N VAL A 281 -16.48 -7.76 -3.07
CA VAL A 281 -17.84 -7.79 -2.50
C VAL A 281 -18.44 -6.39 -2.44
N TYR A 282 -17.69 -5.40 -1.94
CA TYR A 282 -18.17 -4.01 -1.91
C TYR A 282 -18.27 -3.38 -3.31
N GLY A 283 -17.44 -3.81 -4.26
CA GLY A 283 -17.57 -3.40 -5.67
C GLY A 283 -18.87 -3.88 -6.31
N SER A 284 -19.31 -5.09 -5.97
CA SER A 284 -20.64 -5.60 -6.36
C SER A 284 -21.76 -4.80 -5.70
N ILE A 285 -21.73 -4.65 -4.37
CA ILE A 285 -22.77 -3.93 -3.62
C ILE A 285 -22.91 -2.49 -4.13
N LEU A 286 -21.80 -1.79 -4.37
CA LEU A 286 -21.81 -0.40 -4.83
C LEU A 286 -22.03 -0.25 -6.35
N ARG A 287 -22.26 -1.35 -7.07
CA ARG A 287 -22.54 -1.39 -8.52
C ARG A 287 -21.42 -0.77 -9.36
N CYS A 288 -20.17 -1.10 -9.02
CA CYS A 288 -18.96 -0.70 -9.73
C CYS A 288 -17.97 -1.87 -9.92
N ILE A 289 -18.48 -3.07 -10.21
CA ILE A 289 -17.65 -4.29 -10.15
C ILE A 289 -16.56 -4.36 -11.23
N GLN A 290 -16.81 -3.87 -12.44
CA GLN A 290 -15.85 -3.94 -13.54
C GLN A 290 -14.54 -3.18 -13.27
N PRO A 291 -14.55 -1.90 -12.85
CA PRO A 291 -13.32 -1.22 -12.45
C PRO A 291 -12.68 -1.86 -11.22
N VAL A 292 -13.49 -2.29 -10.24
CA VAL A 292 -13.00 -2.91 -9.01
C VAL A 292 -12.26 -4.22 -9.28
N ALA A 293 -12.80 -5.10 -10.13
CA ALA A 293 -12.16 -6.36 -10.50
C ALA A 293 -10.83 -6.14 -11.23
N ILE A 294 -10.73 -5.10 -12.07
CA ILE A 294 -9.47 -4.73 -12.73
C ILE A 294 -8.45 -4.23 -11.69
N ILE A 295 -8.85 -3.34 -10.79
CA ILE A 295 -7.96 -2.80 -9.75
C ILE A 295 -7.50 -3.92 -8.82
N ALA A 296 -8.40 -4.83 -8.42
CA ALA A 296 -8.08 -6.00 -7.61
C ALA A 296 -7.02 -6.86 -8.31
N ALA A 297 -7.19 -7.14 -9.60
CA ALA A 297 -6.23 -7.91 -10.38
C ALA A 297 -4.88 -7.19 -10.51
N CYS A 298 -4.88 -5.85 -10.60
CA CYS A 298 -3.65 -5.06 -10.60
C CYS A 298 -2.93 -5.09 -9.24
N ILE A 299 -3.65 -5.10 -8.12
CA ILE A 299 -3.06 -5.16 -6.77
C ILE A 299 -2.46 -6.55 -6.50
N SER A 300 -3.16 -7.62 -6.90
CA SER A 300 -2.68 -8.99 -6.70
C SER A 300 -1.56 -9.41 -7.65
N ASN A 301 -1.42 -8.74 -8.79
CA ASN A 301 -0.37 -8.98 -9.77
C ASN A 301 0.77 -7.95 -9.64
N ARG A 302 1.86 -8.16 -10.39
CA ARG A 302 2.94 -7.18 -10.47
C ARG A 302 2.47 -5.92 -11.21
N ASN A 303 2.99 -4.78 -10.79
CA ASN A 303 2.75 -3.51 -11.48
C ASN A 303 3.15 -3.63 -12.98
N PRO A 304 2.25 -3.27 -13.93
CA PRO A 304 2.48 -3.51 -15.36
C PRO A 304 3.55 -2.60 -15.99
N PHE A 305 3.92 -1.50 -15.33
CA PHE A 305 4.96 -0.60 -15.82
C PHE A 305 6.34 -1.26 -15.72
N LEU A 306 7.04 -1.32 -16.85
CA LEU A 306 8.42 -1.78 -16.88
C LEU A 306 9.35 -0.69 -16.34
N MET A 307 10.32 -1.09 -15.52
CA MET A 307 11.30 -0.18 -14.96
C MET A 307 12.30 0.23 -16.04
N SER A 308 12.04 1.37 -16.68
CA SER A 308 12.90 1.92 -17.72
C SER A 308 13.97 2.85 -17.12
N MET A 309 15.00 2.26 -16.52
CA MET A 309 16.14 3.04 -16.00
C MET A 309 17.05 3.56 -17.12
N SER A 310 16.96 2.98 -18.32
CA SER A 310 17.87 3.23 -19.44
C SER A 310 17.27 4.07 -20.58
N ASP A 311 15.95 4.28 -20.63
CA ASP A 311 15.29 5.06 -21.69
C ASP A 311 14.53 6.28 -21.11
N PRO A 312 15.14 7.48 -21.17
CA PRO A 312 14.53 8.72 -20.71
C PRO A 312 13.23 9.10 -21.44
N GLU A 313 13.06 8.74 -22.72
CA GLU A 313 11.86 9.09 -23.49
C GLU A 313 10.66 8.28 -23.02
N MET A 314 10.85 6.98 -22.82
CA MET A 314 9.83 6.09 -22.25
C MET A 314 9.39 6.58 -20.87
N ARG A 315 10.35 7.00 -20.03
CA ARG A 315 10.04 7.56 -18.71
C ARG A 315 9.21 8.84 -18.81
N ALA A 316 9.55 9.76 -19.71
CA ALA A 316 8.79 10.99 -19.92
C ALA A 316 7.35 10.69 -20.39
N LYS A 317 7.16 9.69 -21.27
CA LYS A 317 5.83 9.23 -21.68
C LYS A 317 5.03 8.64 -20.52
N GLN A 318 5.66 7.82 -19.67
CA GLN A 318 5.02 7.26 -18.48
C GLN A 318 4.61 8.36 -17.48
N ASP A 319 5.48 9.33 -17.24
CA ASP A 319 5.21 10.45 -16.33
C ASP A 319 4.09 11.37 -16.88
N ALA A 320 4.06 11.59 -18.20
CA ALA A 320 2.97 12.30 -18.87
C ALA A 320 1.64 11.56 -18.72
N LEU A 321 1.62 10.24 -18.95
CA LEU A 321 0.44 9.40 -18.79
C LEU A 321 -0.06 9.39 -17.34
N LYS A 322 0.85 9.28 -16.36
CA LYS A 322 0.52 9.36 -14.92
C LYS A 322 -0.12 10.70 -14.58
N LYS A 323 0.37 11.80 -15.17
CA LYS A 323 -0.19 13.14 -14.97
C LYS A 323 -1.57 13.29 -15.62
N GLU A 324 -1.75 12.78 -16.83
CA GLU A 324 -3.01 12.81 -17.59
C GLU A 324 -4.10 11.98 -16.90
N LEU A 325 -3.83 10.70 -16.63
CA LEU A 325 -4.81 9.74 -16.15
C LEU A 325 -4.91 9.66 -14.62
N GLY A 326 -3.77 9.72 -13.92
CA GLY A 326 -3.69 9.54 -12.47
C GLY A 326 -3.77 10.86 -11.68
N GLY A 327 -3.23 11.94 -12.24
CA GLY A 327 -3.12 13.24 -11.57
C GLY A 327 -4.49 13.89 -11.27
N SER A 328 -5.47 13.76 -12.16
CA SER A 328 -6.81 14.33 -11.96
C SER A 328 -7.52 13.73 -10.74
N TRP A 329 -7.42 12.42 -10.55
CA TRP A 329 -8.08 11.73 -9.43
C TRP A 329 -7.16 11.46 -8.24
N LYS A 330 -5.87 11.79 -8.33
CA LYS A 330 -4.88 11.61 -7.25
C LYS A 330 -4.84 10.14 -6.79
N SER A 331 -4.80 9.21 -7.76
CA SER A 331 -4.99 7.77 -7.53
C SER A 331 -4.19 6.90 -8.50
N ASP A 332 -3.26 6.12 -7.95
CA ASP A 332 -2.50 5.10 -8.70
C ASP A 332 -3.41 3.96 -9.17
N HIS A 333 -4.36 3.55 -8.34
CA HIS A 333 -5.29 2.45 -8.65
C HIS A 333 -6.23 2.78 -9.82
N LEU A 334 -6.80 3.99 -9.84
CA LEU A 334 -7.65 4.43 -10.95
C LEU A 334 -6.85 4.65 -12.24
N LEU A 335 -5.59 5.07 -12.13
CA LEU A 335 -4.67 5.12 -13.26
C LEU A 335 -4.50 3.72 -13.90
N LEU A 336 -4.25 2.69 -13.09
CA LEU A 336 -4.11 1.31 -13.58
C LEU A 336 -5.41 0.81 -14.23
N TRP A 337 -6.56 1.11 -13.64
CA TRP A 337 -7.85 0.79 -14.25
C TRP A 337 -8.02 1.45 -15.62
N LYS A 338 -7.80 2.76 -15.73
CA LYS A 338 -7.93 3.48 -17.02
C LYS A 338 -6.92 3.00 -18.05
N LEU A 339 -5.74 2.58 -17.62
CA LEU A 339 -4.75 1.98 -18.50
C LEU A 339 -5.28 0.69 -19.14
N VAL A 340 -5.84 -0.21 -18.32
CA VAL A 340 -6.43 -1.46 -18.79
C VAL A 340 -7.68 -1.20 -19.64
N GLU A 341 -8.50 -0.22 -19.29
CA GLU A 341 -9.67 0.19 -20.06
C GLU A 341 -9.29 0.65 -21.49
N ARG A 342 -8.17 1.37 -21.65
CA ARG A 342 -7.62 1.73 -22.97
C ARG A 342 -7.05 0.52 -23.72
N TYR A 343 -6.55 -0.49 -23.01
CA TYR A 343 -5.93 -1.69 -23.59
C TYR A 343 -6.95 -2.71 -24.12
N VAL A 344 -8.05 -2.93 -23.40
CA VAL A 344 -9.08 -3.93 -23.74
C VAL A 344 -9.66 -3.81 -25.16
N PRO A 345 -10.02 -2.62 -25.69
CA PRO A 345 -10.63 -2.51 -27.01
C PRO A 345 -9.64 -2.74 -28.18
N LEU A 346 -8.33 -2.78 -27.91
CA LEU A 346 -7.32 -2.98 -28.97
C LEU A 346 -7.44 -4.38 -29.57
N ARG A 347 -7.69 -4.43 -30.89
CA ARG A 347 -7.88 -5.69 -31.61
C ARG A 347 -6.56 -6.25 -32.11
N GLY A 348 -6.34 -7.53 -31.84
CA GLY A 348 -5.19 -8.30 -32.32
C GLY A 348 -3.94 -8.14 -31.45
N GLN A 349 -3.18 -9.22 -31.34
CA GLN A 349 -1.98 -9.27 -30.50
C GLN A 349 -0.91 -8.25 -30.90
N LYS A 350 -0.84 -7.91 -32.20
CA LYS A 350 0.14 -6.93 -32.72
C LYS A 350 -0.10 -5.52 -32.16
N MET A 351 -1.34 -5.01 -32.23
CA MET A 351 -1.68 -3.68 -31.72
C MET A 351 -1.52 -3.61 -30.19
N LYS A 352 -1.92 -4.68 -29.49
CA LYS A 352 -1.74 -4.78 -28.03
C LYS A 352 -0.26 -4.72 -27.63
N ARG A 353 0.61 -5.48 -28.31
CA ARG A 353 2.06 -5.46 -28.06
C ARG A 353 2.70 -4.12 -28.41
N GLU A 354 2.25 -3.48 -29.48
CA GLU A 354 2.68 -2.14 -29.88
C GLU A 354 2.32 -1.09 -28.81
N PHE A 355 1.07 -1.08 -28.34
CA PHE A 355 0.64 -0.22 -27.23
C PHE A 355 1.49 -0.43 -25.97
N CYS A 356 1.75 -1.69 -25.60
CA CYS A 356 2.61 -2.01 -24.47
C CYS A 356 4.04 -1.49 -24.68
N ARG A 357 4.62 -1.67 -25.87
CA ARG A 357 5.97 -1.20 -26.19
C ARG A 357 6.08 0.32 -26.14
N ASP A 358 5.08 1.04 -26.64
CA ASP A 358 5.12 2.50 -26.77
C ASP A 358 5.05 3.22 -25.41
N ILE A 359 4.34 2.64 -24.44
CA ILE A 359 4.19 3.17 -23.07
C ILE A 359 5.24 2.55 -22.12
N GLY A 360 5.81 1.39 -22.45
CA GLY A 360 6.71 0.64 -21.58
C GLY A 360 5.97 -0.22 -20.55
N LEU A 361 5.00 -1.01 -21.02
CA LEU A 361 4.23 -1.96 -20.24
C LEU A 361 4.62 -3.41 -20.58
N SER A 362 4.45 -4.31 -19.63
CA SER A 362 4.58 -5.75 -19.85
C SER A 362 3.32 -6.33 -20.49
N TYR A 363 3.41 -6.84 -21.72
CA TYR A 363 2.30 -7.51 -22.40
C TYR A 363 1.77 -8.72 -21.61
N ASP A 364 2.68 -9.55 -21.10
CA ASP A 364 2.29 -10.77 -20.37
C ASP A 364 1.57 -10.44 -19.05
N THR A 365 2.00 -9.36 -18.38
CA THR A 365 1.33 -8.88 -17.16
C THR A 365 -0.06 -8.33 -17.47
N MET A 366 -0.22 -7.60 -18.58
CA MET A 366 -1.52 -7.06 -19.00
C MET A 366 -2.52 -8.19 -19.33
N GLU A 367 -2.11 -9.24 -20.04
CA GLU A 367 -2.99 -10.39 -20.29
C GLU A 367 -3.30 -11.16 -18.99
N SER A 368 -2.30 -11.36 -18.13
CA SER A 368 -2.51 -12.00 -16.82
C SER A 368 -3.53 -11.24 -15.94
N ILE A 369 -3.55 -9.90 -16.00
CA ILE A 369 -4.54 -9.06 -15.30
C ILE A 369 -5.96 -9.32 -15.84
N LEU A 370 -6.12 -9.51 -17.15
CA LEU A 370 -7.42 -9.81 -17.76
C LEU A 370 -7.92 -11.20 -17.37
N ASP A 371 -7.03 -12.20 -17.31
CA ASP A 371 -7.36 -13.55 -16.87
C ASP A 371 -7.79 -13.55 -15.40
N LEU A 372 -7.05 -12.87 -14.52
CA LEU A 372 -7.41 -12.74 -13.11
C LEU A 372 -8.75 -12.04 -12.90
N LYS A 373 -9.02 -10.98 -13.69
CA LYS A 373 -10.32 -10.30 -13.67
C LYS A 373 -11.45 -11.28 -13.96
N GLN A 374 -11.32 -12.13 -14.98
CA GLN A 374 -12.35 -13.13 -15.31
C GLN A 374 -12.53 -14.15 -14.19
N GLN A 375 -11.43 -14.62 -13.59
CA GLN A 375 -11.48 -15.52 -12.44
C GLN A 375 -12.23 -14.89 -11.26
N TYR A 376 -11.97 -13.63 -10.93
CA TYR A 376 -12.67 -12.94 -9.84
C TYR A 376 -14.17 -12.80 -10.09
N LEU A 377 -14.58 -12.46 -11.31
CA LEU A 377 -15.99 -12.39 -11.66
C LEU A 377 -16.66 -13.76 -11.53
N GLN A 378 -15.99 -14.84 -11.94
CA GLN A 378 -16.48 -16.20 -11.77
C GLN A 378 -16.61 -16.60 -10.29
N GLN A 379 -15.65 -16.21 -9.44
CA GLN A 379 -15.76 -16.49 -8.00
C GLN A 379 -16.91 -15.70 -7.35
N LEU A 380 -17.17 -14.47 -7.81
CA LEU A 380 -18.32 -13.69 -7.34
C LEU A 380 -19.66 -14.25 -7.82
N ASP A 381 -19.71 -14.81 -9.02
CA ASP A 381 -20.89 -15.50 -9.57
C ASP A 381 -21.25 -16.70 -8.69
N ASN A 382 -20.25 -17.49 -8.29
CA ASN A 382 -20.44 -18.65 -7.41
C ASN A 382 -21.05 -18.31 -6.04
N ILE A 383 -20.79 -17.10 -5.52
CA ILE A 383 -21.34 -16.62 -4.23
C ILE A 383 -22.59 -15.75 -4.39
N GLY A 384 -23.09 -15.58 -5.62
CA GLY A 384 -24.28 -14.77 -5.93
C GLY A 384 -24.06 -13.25 -5.92
N PHE A 385 -22.82 -12.77 -5.92
CA PHE A 385 -22.49 -11.34 -5.96
C PHE A 385 -22.23 -10.82 -7.38
N TYR A 386 -22.24 -11.67 -8.38
CA TYR A 386 -22.16 -11.27 -9.78
C TYR A 386 -23.13 -12.10 -10.60
N GLU A 387 -23.68 -11.50 -11.64
CA GLU A 387 -24.49 -12.21 -12.63
C GLU A 387 -24.15 -11.64 -14.00
N SER A 388 -23.71 -12.53 -14.90
CA SER A 388 -23.27 -12.10 -16.25
C SER A 388 -24.41 -11.48 -17.07
N CYS A 389 -25.65 -11.93 -16.87
CA CYS A 389 -26.84 -11.39 -17.54
C CYS A 389 -27.23 -9.99 -17.04
N ASN A 390 -26.88 -9.64 -15.80
CA ASN A 390 -27.21 -8.38 -15.15
C ASN A 390 -25.96 -7.47 -15.01
N ALA A 391 -24.94 -7.70 -15.84
CA ALA A 391 -23.65 -7.03 -15.72
C ALA A 391 -23.78 -5.50 -15.84
N ASP A 392 -24.67 -4.99 -16.69
CA ASP A 392 -24.85 -3.53 -16.87
C ASP A 392 -25.38 -2.86 -15.60
N ASN A 393 -26.31 -3.51 -14.92
CA ASN A 393 -26.88 -3.04 -13.65
C ASN A 393 -25.81 -2.99 -12.56
N LEU A 394 -24.95 -4.01 -12.45
CA LEU A 394 -23.84 -4.06 -11.51
C LEU A 394 -22.69 -3.09 -11.84
N ASN A 395 -22.81 -2.31 -12.92
CA ASN A 395 -21.81 -1.34 -13.38
C ASN A 395 -22.34 0.09 -13.55
N GLU A 396 -23.54 0.42 -13.06
CA GLU A 396 -24.11 1.78 -13.15
C GLU A 396 -23.17 2.85 -12.55
N ASN A 397 -22.42 2.51 -11.50
CA ASN A 397 -21.50 3.42 -10.82
C ASN A 397 -20.04 3.26 -11.27
N SER A 398 -19.75 2.50 -12.33
CA SER A 398 -18.38 2.25 -12.82
C SER A 398 -17.68 3.50 -13.37
N ASN A 399 -18.43 4.55 -13.69
CA ASN A 399 -17.88 5.84 -14.11
C ASN A 399 -17.78 6.86 -12.97
N ALA A 400 -18.03 6.47 -11.71
CA ALA A 400 -17.98 7.35 -10.55
C ALA A 400 -16.71 7.07 -9.71
N PRO A 401 -15.60 7.83 -9.92
CA PRO A 401 -14.33 7.61 -9.20
C PRO A 401 -14.47 7.60 -7.69
N ARG A 402 -15.38 8.43 -7.15
CA ARG A 402 -15.64 8.54 -5.71
C ARG A 402 -16.17 7.23 -5.12
N ILE A 403 -17.05 6.53 -5.83
CA ILE A 403 -17.60 5.24 -5.39
C ILE A 403 -16.53 4.15 -5.49
N ILE A 404 -15.75 4.12 -6.57
CA ILE A 404 -14.65 3.15 -6.72
C ILE A 404 -13.62 3.32 -5.60
N LYS A 405 -13.27 4.57 -5.26
CA LYS A 405 -12.39 4.89 -4.12
C LYS A 405 -12.98 4.46 -2.79
N ALA A 406 -14.30 4.51 -2.63
CA ALA A 406 -14.98 4.06 -1.43
C ALA A 406 -14.99 2.53 -1.31
N ALA A 407 -15.20 1.81 -2.41
CA ALA A 407 -15.01 0.36 -2.47
C ALA A 407 -13.55 -0.01 -2.12
N LEU A 408 -12.59 0.71 -2.68
CA LEU A 408 -11.16 0.51 -2.39
C LEU A 408 -10.86 0.76 -0.91
N CYS A 409 -11.51 1.76 -0.30
CA CYS A 409 -11.44 2.01 1.13
C CYS A 409 -11.92 0.81 1.95
N ALA A 410 -12.98 0.14 1.51
CA ALA A 410 -13.47 -1.03 2.21
C ALA A 410 -12.46 -2.18 2.21
N GLY A 411 -11.75 -2.40 1.10
CA GLY A 411 -10.76 -3.46 0.96
C GLY A 411 -9.41 -3.17 1.62
N LEU A 412 -8.87 -1.96 1.42
CA LEU A 412 -7.51 -1.62 1.86
C LEU A 412 -7.43 -1.14 3.31
N TYR A 413 -8.55 -0.74 3.94
CA TYR A 413 -8.54 -0.39 5.36
C TYR A 413 -7.97 -1.56 6.20
N ALA A 414 -7.07 -1.36 7.17
CA ALA A 414 -6.66 -0.10 7.81
C ALA A 414 -5.43 0.62 7.21
N ASN A 415 -5.05 0.33 5.97
CA ASN A 415 -3.88 0.93 5.30
C ASN A 415 -4.15 2.39 4.90
N VAL A 416 -4.15 3.29 5.88
CA VAL A 416 -4.46 4.71 5.74
C VAL A 416 -3.24 5.56 6.13
N ALA A 417 -2.93 6.55 5.29
CA ALA A 417 -1.94 7.59 5.55
C ALA A 417 -2.62 8.96 5.65
N GLN A 418 -2.19 9.77 6.62
CA GLN A 418 -2.61 11.16 6.79
C GLN A 418 -1.67 12.09 6.04
N VAL A 419 -2.24 13.00 5.26
CA VAL A 419 -1.56 14.10 4.60
C VAL A 419 -1.52 15.31 5.54
N VAL A 420 -0.33 15.86 5.77
CA VAL A 420 -0.11 17.04 6.59
C VAL A 420 0.65 18.08 5.76
N TYR A 421 -0.02 19.22 5.55
CA TYR A 421 0.57 20.36 4.85
C TYR A 421 1.53 21.14 5.76
N PRO A 422 2.61 21.73 5.20
CA PRO A 422 3.42 22.71 5.91
C PRO A 422 2.60 23.97 6.21
N GLU A 423 3.08 24.80 7.13
CA GLU A 423 2.45 26.09 7.40
C GLU A 423 2.47 26.97 6.14
N GLN A 424 1.30 27.49 5.77
CA GLN A 424 1.10 28.32 4.59
C GLN A 424 1.89 29.61 4.69
N LYS A 425 2.81 29.85 3.75
CA LYS A 425 3.54 31.11 3.60
C LYS A 425 2.81 32.01 2.60
N TYR A 426 2.68 33.28 2.94
CA TYR A 426 2.09 34.31 2.09
C TYR A 426 3.19 35.23 1.61
N PHE A 427 3.20 35.56 0.32
CA PHE A 427 4.05 36.62 -0.22
C PHE A 427 3.19 37.79 -0.69
N GLN A 428 3.67 39.01 -0.49
CA GLN A 428 2.98 40.21 -0.96
C GLN A 428 3.30 40.41 -2.44
N SER A 429 2.27 40.36 -3.29
CA SER A 429 2.34 40.76 -4.69
C SER A 429 1.54 42.05 -4.90
N ALA A 430 1.74 42.73 -6.03
CA ALA A 430 1.14 44.04 -6.33
C ALA A 430 -0.41 44.05 -6.29
N HIS A 431 -1.06 42.89 -6.31
CA HIS A 431 -2.52 42.72 -6.26
C HIS A 431 -3.01 42.05 -4.95
N GLY A 432 -2.18 41.98 -3.91
CA GLY A 432 -2.53 41.43 -2.60
C GLY A 432 -1.57 40.34 -2.12
N ALA A 433 -1.83 39.80 -0.92
CA ALA A 433 -1.13 38.62 -0.43
C ALA A 433 -1.56 37.39 -1.23
N VAL A 434 -0.64 36.82 -2.00
CA VAL A 434 -0.88 35.60 -2.78
C VAL A 434 -0.36 34.42 -1.96
N GLU A 435 -1.19 33.38 -1.84
CA GLU A 435 -0.81 32.12 -1.21
C GLU A 435 0.25 31.43 -2.07
N GLU A 436 1.40 31.09 -1.48
CA GLU A 436 2.40 30.29 -2.19
C GLU A 436 1.89 28.85 -2.33
N ASP A 437 1.85 28.34 -3.57
CA ASP A 437 1.48 26.95 -3.82
C ASP A 437 2.45 26.00 -3.08
N HIS A 438 1.88 25.04 -2.36
CA HIS A 438 2.69 24.06 -1.63
C HIS A 438 3.58 23.26 -2.58
N ASN A 439 4.88 23.19 -2.26
CA ASN A 439 5.78 22.28 -2.96
C ASN A 439 5.50 20.83 -2.51
N ALA A 440 5.32 19.90 -3.45
CA ALA A 440 5.05 18.49 -3.16
C ALA A 440 6.09 17.87 -2.19
N LYS A 441 7.34 18.35 -2.21
CA LYS A 441 8.42 17.91 -1.29
C LYS A 441 8.23 18.32 0.17
N GLN A 442 7.44 19.34 0.44
CA GLN A 442 7.19 19.86 1.79
C GLN A 442 6.01 19.17 2.48
N ILE A 443 5.12 18.52 1.71
CA ILE A 443 4.00 17.74 2.23
C ILE A 443 4.56 16.53 3.00
N ARG A 444 4.00 16.29 4.19
CA ARG A 444 4.39 15.18 5.06
C ARG A 444 3.27 14.16 5.10
N TYR A 445 3.65 12.88 5.11
CA TYR A 445 2.71 11.76 5.17
C TYR A 445 2.99 10.94 6.43
N PHE A 446 1.94 10.52 7.11
CA PHE A 446 2.02 9.79 8.37
C PHE A 446 1.12 8.57 8.37
N VAL A 447 1.62 7.43 8.84
CA VAL A 447 0.84 6.21 9.06
C VAL A 447 0.78 5.89 10.55
N ARG A 448 -0.16 5.03 10.94
CA ARG A 448 -0.22 4.48 12.30
C ARG A 448 1.05 3.66 12.58
N SER A 449 1.74 3.95 13.68
CA SER A 449 2.89 3.13 14.11
C SER A 449 2.42 1.73 14.51
N THR A 450 3.16 0.71 14.08
CA THR A 450 2.93 -0.69 14.48
C THR A 450 3.51 -1.01 15.84
N THR A 451 4.51 -0.25 16.31
CA THR A 451 5.24 -0.51 17.56
C THR A 451 4.67 0.23 18.77
N GLU A 452 4.16 1.45 18.59
CA GLU A 452 3.69 2.29 19.69
C GLU A 452 2.27 2.80 19.43
N ALA A 453 1.36 2.47 20.34
CA ALA A 453 -0.03 2.92 20.27
C ALA A 453 -0.11 4.45 20.35
N ASP A 454 -0.89 5.06 19.45
CA ASP A 454 -1.12 6.51 19.33
C ASP A 454 0.04 7.35 18.73
N GLN A 455 1.15 6.70 18.36
CA GLN A 455 2.21 7.36 17.59
C GLN A 455 2.03 7.23 16.08
N ARG A 456 2.58 8.22 15.37
CA ARG A 456 2.54 8.31 13.92
C ARG A 456 3.94 8.15 13.35
N GLU A 457 4.09 7.25 12.39
CA GLU A 457 5.33 7.04 11.69
C GLU A 457 5.35 7.84 10.39
N ARG A 458 6.46 8.51 10.10
CA ARG A 458 6.61 9.32 8.89
C ARG A 458 6.93 8.42 7.69
N VAL A 459 6.14 8.58 6.63
CA VAL A 459 6.33 7.88 5.35
C VAL A 459 6.52 8.88 4.20
N PHE A 460 6.97 8.38 3.06
CA PHE A 460 7.19 9.14 1.84
C PHE A 460 6.44 8.46 0.68
N LEU A 461 5.96 9.22 -0.31
CA LEU A 461 5.44 8.60 -1.53
C LEU A 461 6.60 8.11 -2.40
N HIS A 462 6.48 6.91 -2.94
CA HIS A 462 7.49 6.36 -3.85
C HIS A 462 7.51 7.17 -5.17
N PRO A 463 8.68 7.43 -5.78
CA PRO A 463 8.78 8.20 -7.02
C PRO A 463 8.02 7.60 -8.22
N SER A 464 7.61 6.32 -8.15
CA SER A 464 6.79 5.70 -9.19
C SER A 464 5.32 6.11 -9.12
N SER A 465 4.84 6.59 -7.98
CA SER A 465 3.42 6.95 -7.78
C SER A 465 3.08 8.24 -8.54
N CYS A 466 1.86 8.31 -9.09
CA CYS A 466 1.34 9.53 -9.70
C CYS A 466 1.19 10.67 -8.69
N ASN A 467 1.08 10.35 -7.40
CA ASN A 467 0.93 11.32 -6.33
C ASN A 467 2.27 11.91 -5.86
N PHE A 468 3.41 11.43 -6.36
CA PHE A 468 4.74 11.93 -5.97
C PHE A 468 4.94 13.42 -6.28
N THR A 469 4.38 13.90 -7.39
CA THR A 469 4.47 15.30 -7.84
C THR A 469 3.24 16.12 -7.46
N GLN A 470 2.26 15.51 -6.77
CA GLN A 470 1.00 16.16 -6.43
C GLN A 470 1.19 17.18 -5.30
N THR A 471 0.70 18.40 -5.51
CA THR A 471 0.83 19.52 -4.57
C THR A 471 -0.41 19.74 -3.71
N ASN A 472 -1.58 19.26 -4.17
CA ASN A 472 -2.86 19.51 -3.50
C ASN A 472 -3.76 18.26 -3.46
N TYR A 473 -4.46 18.06 -2.34
CA TYR A 473 -5.36 16.96 -2.03
C TYR A 473 -6.65 17.54 -1.47
N ASP A 474 -7.79 17.07 -1.97
CA ASP A 474 -9.10 17.57 -1.53
C ASP A 474 -9.51 16.99 -0.17
N SER A 475 -8.88 15.87 0.20
CA SER A 475 -9.04 15.19 1.48
C SER A 475 -7.66 14.89 2.08
N PRO A 476 -7.48 15.01 3.40
CA PRO A 476 -6.21 14.77 4.06
C PRO A 476 -5.88 13.27 4.26
N TRP A 477 -6.55 12.37 3.52
CA TRP A 477 -6.43 10.93 3.70
C TRP A 477 -6.08 10.22 2.39
N LEU A 478 -5.06 9.37 2.46
CA LEU A 478 -4.64 8.48 1.39
C LEU A 478 -4.77 7.02 1.84
N LEU A 479 -5.27 6.16 0.97
CA LEU A 479 -5.13 4.71 1.09
C LEU A 479 -3.83 4.26 0.44
N TYR A 480 -3.24 3.18 0.93
CA TYR A 480 -2.08 2.56 0.31
C TYR A 480 -2.18 1.03 0.26
N THR A 481 -1.49 0.43 -0.71
CA THR A 481 -1.42 -1.03 -0.86
C THR A 481 -0.35 -1.62 0.05
N GLU A 482 0.89 -1.13 -0.12
CA GLU A 482 2.07 -1.67 0.54
C GLU A 482 3.03 -0.54 0.97
N LEU A 483 3.75 -0.82 2.06
CA LEU A 483 4.89 -0.02 2.52
C LEU A 483 6.18 -0.76 2.19
N VAL A 484 7.11 -0.07 1.54
CA VAL A 484 8.40 -0.62 1.16
C VAL A 484 9.49 0.19 1.85
N GLN A 485 10.29 -0.48 2.68
CA GLN A 485 11.44 0.14 3.34
C GLN A 485 12.71 -0.07 2.52
N THR A 486 13.26 1.01 1.97
CA THR A 486 14.58 1.01 1.31
C THR A 486 15.53 1.94 2.06
N SER A 487 15.68 3.18 1.59
CA SER A 487 16.39 4.25 2.30
C SER A 487 15.52 4.89 3.38
N LYS A 488 14.22 4.96 3.13
CA LYS A 488 13.14 5.43 4.01
C LYS A 488 11.94 4.50 3.78
N ILE A 489 10.89 4.65 4.58
CA ILE A 489 9.62 3.95 4.35
C ILE A 489 8.86 4.68 3.27
N PHE A 490 8.60 3.98 2.17
CA PHE A 490 7.89 4.50 1.01
C PHE A 490 6.54 3.80 0.84
N VAL A 491 5.51 4.59 0.55
CA VAL A 491 4.21 4.13 0.05
C VAL A 491 4.36 3.90 -1.45
N ARG A 492 4.21 2.65 -1.92
CA ARG A 492 4.39 2.29 -3.33
C ARG A 492 3.27 2.84 -4.21
N GLU A 493 2.03 2.57 -3.81
CA GLU A 493 0.80 2.93 -4.53
C GLU A 493 -0.17 3.59 -3.55
N SER A 494 -0.79 4.69 -3.96
CA SER A 494 -1.62 5.51 -3.10
C SER A 494 -2.88 6.01 -3.80
N THR A 495 -3.93 6.27 -3.02
CA THR A 495 -5.19 6.84 -3.55
C THR A 495 -5.87 7.73 -2.54
N MET A 496 -6.16 8.96 -2.96
CA MET A 496 -6.91 9.90 -2.13
C MET A 496 -8.34 9.43 -1.92
N VAL A 497 -8.74 9.37 -0.63
CA VAL A 497 -10.05 8.91 -0.18
C VAL A 497 -10.74 9.99 0.65
N ASN A 498 -12.07 10.03 0.58
CA ASN A 498 -12.86 11.00 1.30
C ASN A 498 -13.22 10.54 2.72
N PRO A 499 -13.47 11.47 3.66
CA PRO A 499 -13.88 11.15 5.02
C PRO A 499 -15.08 10.21 5.12
N TYR A 500 -16.11 10.41 4.28
CA TYR A 500 -17.31 9.55 4.31
C TYR A 500 -17.03 8.09 3.96
N ALA A 501 -16.08 7.82 3.06
CA ALA A 501 -15.69 6.45 2.75
C ALA A 501 -15.02 5.77 3.95
N LEU A 502 -14.14 6.50 4.66
CA LEU A 502 -13.54 6.03 5.91
C LEU A 502 -14.61 5.83 7.00
N LEU A 503 -15.55 6.76 7.14
CA LEU A 503 -16.65 6.66 8.10
C LEU A 503 -17.59 5.50 7.79
N LEU A 504 -17.83 5.14 6.53
CA LEU A 504 -18.68 4.01 6.17
C LEU A 504 -17.96 2.66 6.30
N PHE A 505 -16.73 2.56 5.79
CA PHE A 505 -16.06 1.27 5.61
C PHE A 505 -14.79 1.05 6.46
N GLY A 506 -14.39 2.04 7.25
CA GLY A 506 -13.28 1.94 8.20
C GLY A 506 -13.67 1.18 9.47
N GLY A 507 -12.76 1.16 10.44
CA GLY A 507 -12.84 0.34 11.66
C GLY A 507 -13.86 0.83 12.68
N GLN A 508 -13.56 0.65 13.96
CA GLN A 508 -14.46 0.96 15.05
C GLN A 508 -14.76 2.46 15.14
N LEU A 509 -16.02 2.82 14.90
CA LEU A 509 -16.51 4.19 15.00
C LEU A 509 -16.97 4.51 16.43
N VAL A 510 -16.28 5.43 17.08
CA VAL A 510 -16.62 5.97 18.41
C VAL A 510 -17.12 7.41 18.26
N VAL A 511 -18.23 7.72 18.93
CA VAL A 511 -18.89 9.03 18.87
C VAL A 511 -18.70 9.71 20.23
N ILE A 512 -17.91 10.77 20.27
CA ILE A 512 -17.66 11.57 21.48
C ILE A 512 -18.56 12.80 21.42
N HIS A 513 -19.74 12.68 22.03
CA HIS A 513 -20.81 13.67 21.98
C HIS A 513 -20.36 15.04 22.50
N GLU A 514 -19.63 15.07 23.61
CA GLU A 514 -19.20 16.30 24.29
C GLU A 514 -18.27 17.18 23.46
N LYS A 515 -17.50 16.58 22.55
CA LYS A 515 -16.46 17.27 21.76
C LYS A 515 -16.81 17.43 20.28
N ASN A 516 -18.03 17.03 19.86
CA ASN A 516 -18.42 16.92 18.45
C ASN A 516 -17.34 16.19 17.62
N LEU A 517 -16.84 15.08 18.17
CA LEU A 517 -15.69 14.38 17.61
C LEU A 517 -16.08 12.94 17.31
N LEU A 518 -15.86 12.53 16.07
CA LEU A 518 -15.95 11.14 15.63
C LEU A 518 -14.53 10.59 15.53
N THR A 519 -14.29 9.40 16.08
CA THR A 519 -12.99 8.73 15.96
C THR A 519 -13.15 7.35 15.31
N LEU A 520 -12.24 7.01 14.38
CA LEU A 520 -12.09 5.65 13.85
C LEU A 520 -10.80 5.05 14.42
N ASP A 521 -10.91 3.91 15.09
CA ASP A 521 -9.81 3.16 15.72
C ASP A 521 -8.89 4.03 16.62
N GLY A 522 -9.44 5.12 17.17
CA GLY A 522 -8.74 6.10 18.01
C GLY A 522 -7.81 7.07 17.26
N PHE A 523 -7.26 6.68 16.11
CA PHE A 523 -6.22 7.46 15.42
C PHE A 523 -6.76 8.46 14.38
N ILE A 524 -7.84 8.12 13.67
CA ILE A 524 -8.49 9.02 12.72
C ILE A 524 -9.54 9.81 13.47
N ARG A 525 -9.50 11.14 13.35
CA ARG A 525 -10.40 12.04 14.07
C ARG A 525 -11.10 12.97 13.07
N PHE A 526 -12.43 13.06 13.16
CA PHE A 526 -13.26 13.95 12.36
C PHE A 526 -14.08 14.85 13.28
N ASN A 527 -14.10 16.15 12.99
CA ASN A 527 -15.00 17.07 13.64
C ASN A 527 -16.38 16.99 12.95
N ALA A 528 -17.36 16.45 13.65
CA ALA A 528 -18.71 16.23 13.13
C ALA A 528 -19.72 16.10 14.26
N VAL A 529 -20.95 16.54 13.99
CA VAL A 529 -22.07 16.45 14.93
C VAL A 529 -22.38 14.99 15.24
N ALA A 530 -22.67 14.67 16.51
CA ALA A 530 -22.92 13.30 16.97
C ALA A 530 -23.99 12.56 16.15
N ARG A 531 -25.02 13.27 15.65
CA ARG A 531 -26.07 12.70 14.78
C ARG A 531 -25.50 12.03 13.52
N ILE A 532 -24.44 12.58 12.92
CA ILE A 532 -23.76 11.97 11.76
C ILE A 532 -23.16 10.62 12.16
N GLY A 533 -22.48 10.57 13.31
CA GLY A 533 -21.92 9.34 13.85
C GLY A 533 -22.98 8.26 14.10
N VAL A 534 -24.13 8.64 14.67
CA VAL A 534 -25.26 7.72 14.90
C VAL A 534 -25.86 7.23 13.58
N LEU A 535 -26.05 8.12 12.60
CA LEU A 535 -26.56 7.76 11.28
C LEU A 535 -25.63 6.77 10.56
N ILE A 536 -24.32 7.04 10.56
CA ILE A 536 -23.34 6.13 9.95
C ILE A 536 -23.32 4.77 10.64
N LYS A 537 -23.44 4.73 11.98
CA LYS A 537 -23.59 3.46 12.72
C LYS A 537 -24.84 2.69 12.28
N SER A 538 -25.96 3.39 12.14
CA SER A 538 -27.21 2.78 11.66
C SER A 538 -27.05 2.23 10.24
N ILE A 539 -26.42 2.99 9.32
CA ILE A 539 -26.15 2.55 7.94
C ILE A 539 -25.30 1.26 7.93
N ARG A 540 -24.22 1.21 8.73
CA ARG A 540 -23.37 0.02 8.84
C ARG A 540 -24.15 -1.20 9.34
N GLN A 541 -24.99 -1.03 10.36
CA GLN A 541 -25.84 -2.11 10.90
C GLN A 541 -26.85 -2.63 9.86
N HIS A 542 -27.45 -1.74 9.07
CA HIS A 542 -28.36 -2.15 8.00
C HIS A 542 -27.62 -2.87 6.86
N LEU A 543 -26.38 -2.48 6.58
CA LEU A 543 -25.54 -3.16 5.60
C LEU A 543 -25.17 -4.58 6.05
N ASP A 544 -24.85 -4.76 7.33
CA ASP A 544 -24.63 -6.09 7.92
C ASP A 544 -25.88 -6.96 7.84
N ARG A 545 -27.07 -6.38 8.04
CA ARG A 545 -28.36 -7.08 7.89
C ARG A 545 -28.57 -7.54 6.45
N LEU A 546 -28.32 -6.67 5.47
CA LEU A 546 -28.41 -7.06 4.06
C LEU A 546 -27.44 -8.21 3.75
N LEU A 547 -26.18 -8.11 4.19
CA LEU A 547 -25.21 -9.20 4.01
C LEU A 547 -25.67 -10.52 4.64
N MET A 548 -26.36 -10.45 5.79
CA MET A 548 -26.95 -11.61 6.45
C MET A 548 -28.13 -12.19 5.67
N GLU A 549 -28.98 -11.35 5.08
CA GLU A 549 -30.06 -11.78 4.17
C GLU A 549 -29.48 -12.53 2.96
N LYS A 550 -28.35 -12.08 2.39
CA LYS A 550 -27.68 -12.84 1.30
C LYS A 550 -27.14 -14.20 1.71
N ILE A 551 -26.76 -14.37 2.98
CA ILE A 551 -26.32 -15.68 3.47
C ILE A 551 -27.51 -16.63 3.49
N ALA A 552 -28.68 -16.14 3.92
CA ALA A 552 -29.90 -16.92 3.95
C ALA A 552 -30.41 -17.24 2.53
N ASP A 553 -30.32 -16.29 1.60
CA ASP A 553 -30.68 -16.45 0.20
C ASP A 553 -29.66 -15.78 -0.74
N PRO A 554 -28.76 -16.57 -1.36
CA PRO A 554 -27.75 -16.05 -2.28
C PRO A 554 -28.32 -15.32 -3.50
N SER A 555 -29.57 -15.60 -3.88
CA SER A 555 -30.22 -15.00 -5.06
C SER A 555 -30.70 -13.56 -4.85
N VAL A 556 -30.74 -13.08 -3.60
CA VAL A 556 -31.19 -11.72 -3.29
C VAL A 556 -30.21 -10.68 -3.84
N ASP A 557 -30.70 -9.79 -4.71
CA ASP A 557 -29.93 -8.65 -5.20
C ASP A 557 -29.92 -7.49 -4.19
N ILE A 558 -28.90 -7.49 -3.34
CA ILE A 558 -28.66 -6.45 -2.33
C ILE A 558 -28.36 -5.09 -2.97
N ALA A 559 -27.78 -5.08 -4.18
CA ALA A 559 -27.31 -3.85 -4.81
C ALA A 559 -28.48 -2.91 -5.19
N GLN A 560 -29.69 -3.45 -5.33
CA GLN A 560 -30.92 -2.69 -5.59
C GLN A 560 -31.59 -2.13 -4.32
N SER A 561 -31.06 -2.43 -3.13
CA SER A 561 -31.61 -1.91 -1.88
C SER A 561 -31.57 -0.38 -1.84
N GLN A 562 -32.64 0.24 -1.32
CA GLN A 562 -32.73 1.69 -1.12
C GLN A 562 -31.56 2.24 -0.29
N LEU A 563 -31.04 1.42 0.65
CA LEU A 563 -29.88 1.79 1.46
C LEU A 563 -28.64 1.97 0.60
N VAL A 564 -28.38 1.06 -0.34
CA VAL A 564 -27.23 1.12 -1.24
C VAL A 564 -27.34 2.34 -2.15
N THR A 565 -28.53 2.63 -2.68
CA THR A 565 -28.77 3.85 -3.46
C THR A 565 -28.47 5.11 -2.65
N ALA A 566 -28.89 5.16 -1.38
CA ALA A 566 -28.60 6.29 -0.48
C ALA A 566 -27.10 6.43 -0.19
N ILE A 567 -26.39 5.31 0.02
CA ILE A 567 -24.92 5.29 0.18
C ILE A 567 -24.24 5.81 -1.09
N SER A 568 -24.64 5.36 -2.28
CA SER A 568 -24.09 5.82 -3.55
C SER A 568 -24.34 7.32 -3.75
N HIS A 569 -25.52 7.83 -3.39
CA HIS A 569 -25.79 9.27 -3.44
C HIS A 569 -24.89 10.05 -2.47
N LEU A 570 -24.76 9.60 -1.22
CA LEU A 570 -23.87 10.20 -0.22
C LEU A 570 -22.41 10.26 -0.71
N LEU A 571 -21.91 9.18 -1.32
CA LEU A 571 -20.55 9.10 -1.82
C LEU A 571 -20.30 9.95 -3.08
N LYS A 572 -21.29 10.05 -3.99
CA LYS A 572 -21.21 10.91 -5.18
C LYS A 572 -21.20 12.40 -4.80
N SER A 573 -22.05 12.76 -3.84
CA SER A 573 -22.27 14.14 -3.40
C SER A 573 -21.27 14.64 -2.36
N GLU A 574 -20.55 13.75 -1.67
CA GLU A 574 -19.78 14.09 -0.47
C GLU A 574 -20.63 14.83 0.60
N GLY A 575 -21.95 14.57 0.61
CA GLY A 575 -22.88 15.31 1.46
C GLY A 575 -23.20 16.75 0.98
N MET A 576 -22.75 17.15 -0.21
CA MET A 576 -23.13 18.41 -0.87
C MET A 576 -24.33 18.17 -1.80
N TYR A 577 -25.48 18.79 -1.53
CA TYR A 577 -26.62 18.74 -2.45
C TYR A 577 -26.24 19.40 -3.79
N ALA A 578 -26.23 18.62 -4.88
CA ALA A 578 -26.38 19.16 -6.21
C ALA A 578 -27.85 19.56 -6.36
N GLY A 579 -28.12 20.87 -6.41
CA GLY A 579 -29.47 21.36 -6.69
C GLY A 579 -29.92 20.86 -8.06
N ALA A 580 -30.98 20.05 -8.07
CA ALA A 580 -31.82 19.80 -9.23
C ALA A 580 -33.13 20.57 -9.03
#